data_AF-A0A514ZSC6-F1
#
_entry.id   AF-A0A514ZSC6-F1
#
_cell.length_a   1.000
_cell.length_b   1.000
_cell.length_c   1.000
_cell.angle_alpha   90.00
_cell.angle_beta   90.00
_cell.angle_gamma   90.00
#
_symmetry.space_group_name_H-M   'P 1'
#
loop_
_entity.id
_entity.type
_entity.pdbx_description
1 polymer ?
#
loop_
_entity_poly.entity_id
_entity_poly.type
_entity_poly.pdbx_seq_one_letter_code
_entity_poly.pdbx_strand_id
1 'polypeptide(L)'
;MNDSVFHENAGRFLKAEETQSMKDAYHSSKLACGHKKDEYTRSEFFGINRVNQLLKQPGCVGIRIHYGNRWEDENGKPTEPGKGKLNPRVLLTGVDGRGRDLPAYTGHGGLKDDGGDGSELGTVGDGFPCPQHCGGSN
;
A
#
# COMPACT_ATOMS: atom_id res chain seq x y z
N MET A 1 -25.67 -20.69 -1.27
CA MET A 1 -24.39 -20.32 -0.65
C MET A 1 -24.07 -18.92 -1.14
N ASN A 2 -23.77 -17.98 -0.24
CA ASN A 2 -23.37 -16.65 -0.68
C ASN A 2 -21.93 -16.75 -1.19
N ASP A 3 -21.78 -16.83 -2.51
CA ASP A 3 -20.47 -16.73 -3.17
C ASP A 3 -20.02 -15.27 -3.13
N SER A 4 -19.66 -14.78 -1.94
CA SER A 4 -19.06 -13.47 -1.82
C SER A 4 -17.72 -13.48 -2.52
N VAL A 5 -17.49 -12.55 -3.46
CA VAL A 5 -16.20 -12.37 -4.14
C VAL A 5 -15.11 -11.90 -3.17
N PHE A 6 -15.50 -11.34 -2.02
CA PHE A 6 -14.59 -10.88 -0.97
C PHE A 6 -14.53 -11.91 0.15
N HIS A 7 -13.51 -12.75 0.11
CA HIS A 7 -13.23 -13.79 1.08
C HIS A 7 -11.71 -14.04 1.16
N GLU A 8 -11.25 -14.79 2.18
CA GLU A 8 -9.84 -14.99 2.50
C GLU A 8 -9.03 -15.75 1.45
N ASN A 9 -9.73 -16.45 0.53
CA ASN A 9 -9.12 -17.23 -0.56
C ASN A 9 -9.24 -16.53 -1.92
N ALA A 10 -9.69 -15.26 -1.98
CA ALA A 10 -9.82 -14.52 -3.22
C ALA A 10 -8.45 -14.23 -3.85
N GLY A 11 -8.31 -14.48 -5.15
CA GLY A 11 -7.05 -14.34 -5.89
C GLY A 11 -6.37 -15.68 -6.18
N ARG A 12 -5.10 -15.65 -6.61
CA ARG A 12 -4.29 -16.85 -6.84
C ARG A 12 -2.80 -16.56 -6.70
N PHE A 13 -2.02 -17.60 -6.45
CA PHE A 13 -0.57 -17.54 -6.64
C PHE A 13 -0.25 -17.50 -8.15
N LEU A 14 0.61 -16.55 -8.53
CA LEU A 14 1.15 -16.46 -9.89
C LEU A 14 2.47 -17.24 -9.97
N LYS A 15 2.78 -17.78 -11.15
CA LYS A 15 4.11 -18.32 -11.40
C LYS A 15 5.16 -17.21 -11.43
N ALA A 16 6.43 -17.57 -11.21
CA ALA A 16 7.54 -16.63 -11.28
C ALA A 16 7.66 -15.97 -12.66
N GLU A 17 7.46 -16.74 -13.74
CA GLU A 17 7.47 -16.25 -15.12
C GLU A 17 6.37 -15.21 -15.39
N GLU A 18 5.15 -15.46 -14.90
CA GLU A 18 4.03 -14.52 -15.02
C GLU A 18 4.34 -13.22 -14.27
N THR A 19 4.85 -13.36 -13.04
CA THR A 19 5.21 -12.22 -12.18
C THR A 19 6.30 -11.36 -12.83
N GLN A 20 7.33 -11.99 -13.40
CA GLN A 20 8.43 -11.29 -14.05
C GLN A 20 7.94 -10.57 -15.31
N SER A 21 7.18 -11.24 -16.17
CA SER A 21 6.59 -10.67 -17.38
C SER A 21 5.74 -9.42 -17.08
N MET A 22 4.91 -9.47 -16.03
CA MET A 22 4.10 -8.31 -15.62
C MET A 22 4.95 -7.13 -15.13
N LYS A 23 6.02 -7.39 -14.37
CA LYS A 23 6.96 -6.34 -13.92
C LYS A 23 7.68 -5.69 -15.10
N ASP A 24 8.12 -6.50 -16.06
CA ASP A 24 8.82 -6.01 -17.26
C ASP A 24 7.89 -5.22 -18.17
N ALA A 25 6.63 -5.63 -18.31
CA ALA A 25 5.61 -4.88 -19.03
C ALA A 25 5.36 -3.50 -18.41
N TYR A 26 5.23 -3.42 -17.08
CA TYR A 26 5.10 -2.14 -16.38
C TYR A 26 6.32 -1.24 -16.61
N HIS A 27 7.52 -1.79 -16.46
CA HIS A 27 8.77 -1.06 -16.68
C HIS A 27 8.85 -0.52 -18.12
N SER A 28 8.58 -1.36 -19.11
CA SER A 28 8.61 -1.01 -20.52
C SER A 28 7.58 0.08 -20.85
N SER A 29 6.38 0.01 -20.27
CA SER A 29 5.36 1.05 -20.42
C SER A 29 5.81 2.40 -19.88
N LYS A 30 6.45 2.43 -18.70
CA LYS A 30 6.97 3.69 -18.13
C LYS A 30 8.07 4.29 -18.98
N LEU A 31 9.00 3.48 -19.48
CA LEU A 31 10.04 3.94 -20.41
C LEU A 31 9.44 4.47 -21.72
N ALA A 32 8.43 3.80 -22.28
CA ALA A 32 7.76 4.24 -23.49
C ALA A 32 7.01 5.57 -23.32
N CYS A 33 6.55 5.88 -22.10
CA CYS A 33 6.00 7.18 -21.73
C CYS A 33 7.07 8.26 -21.44
N GLY A 34 8.36 7.96 -21.65
CA GLY A 34 9.46 8.90 -21.49
C GLY A 34 10.01 9.02 -20.06
N HIS A 35 9.56 8.19 -19.11
CA HIS A 35 10.16 8.15 -17.78
C HIS A 35 11.52 7.47 -17.82
N LYS A 36 12.48 7.97 -17.04
CA LYS A 36 13.73 7.24 -16.77
C LYS A 36 13.52 6.13 -15.75
N LYS A 37 14.47 5.20 -15.72
CA LYS A 37 14.43 3.99 -14.87
C LYS A 37 14.24 4.28 -13.37
N ASP A 38 14.65 5.47 -12.95
CA ASP A 38 14.73 5.96 -11.58
C ASP A 38 13.68 7.02 -11.23
N GLU A 39 12.83 7.43 -12.18
CA GLU A 39 11.88 8.53 -12.00
C GLU A 39 10.50 8.09 -11.50
N TYR A 40 10.27 6.78 -11.38
CA TYR A 40 8.99 6.20 -10.98
C TYR A 40 9.13 5.09 -9.94
N THR A 41 8.16 5.03 -9.02
CA THR A 41 8.03 3.96 -8.04
C THR A 41 7.71 2.63 -8.73
N ARG A 42 8.52 1.60 -8.47
CA ARG A 42 8.32 0.24 -9.00
C ARG A 42 7.47 -0.63 -8.08
N SER A 43 7.70 -0.50 -6.78
CA SER A 43 6.97 -1.18 -5.73
C SER A 43 7.24 -0.50 -4.40
N GLU A 44 6.43 -0.80 -3.39
CA GLU A 44 6.63 -0.38 -2.00
C GLU A 44 6.62 -1.60 -1.09
N PHE A 45 7.52 -1.62 -0.13
CA PHE A 45 7.64 -2.67 0.87
C PHE A 45 6.89 -2.29 2.14
N PHE A 46 6.04 -3.20 2.60
CA PHE A 46 5.32 -3.08 3.86
C PHE A 46 5.80 -4.16 4.82
N GLY A 47 6.15 -3.76 6.04
CA GLY A 47 6.61 -4.69 7.07
C GLY A 47 5.49 -5.65 7.49
N ILE A 48 5.83 -6.93 7.65
CA ILE A 48 4.88 -8.00 8.02
C ILE A 48 4.05 -7.66 9.28
N ASN A 49 4.64 -6.96 10.26
CA ASN A 49 3.94 -6.56 11.48
C ASN A 49 2.80 -5.57 11.21
N ARG A 50 2.99 -4.61 10.28
CA ARG A 50 1.95 -3.65 9.92
C ARG A 50 0.83 -4.32 9.12
N VAL A 51 1.19 -5.19 8.20
CA VAL A 51 0.23 -6.01 7.44
C VAL A 51 -0.59 -6.90 8.39
N ASN A 52 0.06 -7.58 9.33
CA ASN A 52 -0.63 -8.43 10.32
C ASN A 52 -1.52 -7.62 11.26
N GLN A 53 -1.13 -6.41 11.66
CA GLN A 53 -1.99 -5.51 12.44
C GLN A 53 -3.28 -5.18 11.67
N LEU A 54 -3.17 -4.89 10.36
CA LEU A 54 -4.31 -4.63 9.49
C LEU A 54 -5.23 -5.86 9.34
N LEU A 55 -4.65 -7.05 9.14
CA LEU A 55 -5.40 -8.31 8.99
C LEU A 55 -6.10 -8.76 10.28
N LYS A 56 -5.62 -8.33 11.46
CA LYS A 56 -6.22 -8.65 12.75
C LYS A 56 -7.46 -7.81 13.10
N GLN A 57 -7.84 -6.86 12.25
CA GLN A 57 -9.05 -6.07 12.49
C GLN A 57 -10.31 -6.96 12.49
N PRO A 58 -11.26 -6.76 13.42
CA PRO A 58 -12.49 -7.54 13.47
C PRO A 58 -13.27 -7.47 12.14
N GLY A 59 -13.60 -8.64 11.59
CA GLY A 59 -14.34 -8.76 10.33
C GLY A 59 -13.52 -8.57 9.06
N CYS A 60 -12.20 -8.40 9.17
CA CYS A 60 -11.29 -8.33 8.02
C CYS A 60 -11.16 -9.70 7.35
N VAL A 61 -11.40 -9.75 6.04
CA VAL A 61 -11.25 -10.96 5.21
C VAL A 61 -10.13 -10.82 4.19
N GLY A 62 -9.52 -9.64 4.05
CA GLY A 62 -8.46 -9.38 3.07
C GLY A 62 -8.02 -7.92 3.05
N ILE A 63 -7.15 -7.59 2.09
CA ILE A 63 -6.58 -6.25 1.92
C ILE A 63 -6.97 -5.70 0.55
N ARG A 64 -7.35 -4.42 0.51
CA ARG A 64 -7.43 -3.62 -0.71
C ARG A 64 -6.20 -2.72 -0.83
N ILE A 65 -5.65 -2.66 -2.04
CA ILE A 65 -4.55 -1.76 -2.37
C ILE A 65 -5.13 -0.58 -3.16
N HIS A 66 -5.03 0.62 -2.61
CA HIS A 66 -5.41 1.85 -3.30
C HIS A 66 -4.18 2.52 -3.89
N TYR A 67 -4.30 2.99 -5.13
CA TYR A 67 -3.30 3.86 -5.74
C TYR A 67 -3.65 5.31 -5.41
N GLY A 68 -2.73 6.00 -4.75
CA GLY A 68 -2.82 7.42 -4.43
C GLY A 68 -1.63 8.18 -4.98
N ASN A 69 -1.70 9.51 -4.88
CA ASN A 69 -0.59 10.39 -5.18
C ASN A 69 -0.32 11.27 -3.95
N ARG A 70 0.94 11.51 -3.63
CA ARG A 70 1.35 12.39 -2.54
C ARG A 70 2.40 13.37 -3.00
N TRP A 71 2.28 14.62 -2.55
CA TRP A 71 3.27 15.66 -2.73
C TRP A 71 4.48 15.39 -1.85
N GLU A 72 5.67 15.34 -2.44
CA GLU A 72 6.89 14.97 -1.74
C GLU A 72 8.08 15.83 -2.17
N ASP A 73 8.99 16.06 -1.23
CA ASP A 73 10.27 16.71 -1.51
C ASP A 73 11.25 15.74 -2.23
N GLU A 74 12.45 16.23 -2.53
CA GLU A 74 13.51 15.46 -3.19
C GLU A 74 13.98 14.25 -2.37
N ASN A 75 13.74 14.25 -1.06
CA ASN A 75 14.06 13.14 -0.14
C ASN A 75 12.87 12.18 0.04
N GLY A 76 11.77 12.37 -0.68
CA GLY A 76 10.56 11.57 -0.57
C GLY A 76 9.72 11.85 0.68
N LYS A 77 9.99 12.96 1.40
CA LYS A 77 9.21 13.34 2.58
C LYS A 77 7.92 14.04 2.16
N PRO A 78 6.79 13.81 2.85
CA PRO A 78 5.53 14.50 2.57
C PRO A 78 5.67 16.03 2.63
N THR A 79 4.98 16.71 1.73
CA THR A 79 4.91 18.18 1.65
C THR A 79 3.47 18.65 1.43
N GLU A 80 3.25 19.96 1.56
CA GLU A 80 1.95 20.57 1.25
C GLU A 80 1.60 20.45 -0.24
N PRO A 81 0.31 20.46 -0.61
CA PRO A 81 -0.10 20.45 -2.01
C PRO A 81 0.54 21.58 -2.83
N GLY A 82 1.09 21.21 -3.99
CA GLY A 82 1.77 22.15 -4.89
C GLY A 82 3.22 22.45 -4.52
N LYS A 83 3.74 21.87 -3.43
CA LYS A 83 5.17 21.90 -3.10
C LYS A 83 5.80 20.54 -3.43
N GLY A 84 6.99 20.55 -4.02
CA GLY A 84 7.67 19.31 -4.41
C GLY A 84 7.05 18.62 -5.64
N LYS A 85 7.23 17.30 -5.74
CA LYS A 85 6.74 16.46 -6.83
C LYS A 85 5.58 15.59 -6.36
N LEU A 86 4.56 15.47 -7.21
CA LEU A 86 3.45 14.55 -6.97
C LEU A 86 3.88 13.12 -7.37
N ASN A 87 4.08 12.25 -6.39
CA ASN A 87 4.56 10.89 -6.59
C ASN A 87 3.46 9.84 -6.30
N PRO A 88 3.35 8.79 -7.12
CA PRO A 88 2.45 7.67 -6.84
C PRO A 88 2.85 6.90 -5.57
N ARG A 89 1.85 6.62 -4.74
CA ARG A 89 1.93 5.84 -3.49
C ARG A 89 0.85 4.78 -3.45
N VAL A 90 1.07 3.72 -2.67
CA VAL A 90 0.04 2.72 -2.40
C VAL A 90 -0.38 2.73 -0.95
N LEU A 91 -1.66 2.46 -0.71
CA LEU A 91 -2.29 2.42 0.61
C LEU A 91 -2.95 1.06 0.80
N LEU A 92 -2.72 0.42 1.94
CA LEU A 92 -3.28 -0.89 2.29
C LEU A 92 -4.41 -0.69 3.29
N THR A 93 -5.61 -1.15 2.93
CA THR A 93 -6.82 -1.05 3.77
C THR A 93 -7.43 -2.43 3.99
N GLY A 94 -7.88 -2.72 5.22
CA GLY A 94 -8.59 -3.96 5.52
C GLY A 94 -9.99 -3.95 4.90
N VAL A 95 -10.48 -5.11 4.46
CA VAL A 95 -11.79 -5.21 3.78
C VAL A 95 -12.66 -6.26 4.47
N ASP A 96 -13.95 -5.99 4.61
CA ASP A 96 -14.92 -6.93 5.17
C ASP A 96 -15.49 -7.92 4.12
N GLY A 97 -16.20 -8.95 4.59
CA GLY A 97 -16.84 -9.95 3.72
C GLY A 97 -17.94 -9.41 2.79
N ARG A 98 -18.29 -8.12 2.91
CA ARG A 98 -19.21 -7.40 2.00
C ARG A 98 -18.45 -6.52 1.00
N GLY A 99 -17.12 -6.52 1.02
CA GLY A 99 -16.27 -5.72 0.15
C GLY A 99 -16.15 -4.25 0.60
N ARG A 100 -16.50 -3.91 1.83
CA ARG A 100 -16.35 -2.55 2.37
C ARG A 100 -15.00 -2.39 3.03
N ASP A 101 -14.39 -1.24 2.82
CA ASP A 101 -13.17 -0.87 3.52
C ASP A 101 -13.48 -0.69 5.01
N LEU A 102 -12.64 -1.28 5.86
CA LEU A 102 -12.76 -1.16 7.29
C LEU A 102 -12.28 0.24 7.72
N PRO A 103 -13.06 0.95 8.54
CA PRO A 103 -12.66 2.25 9.05
C PRO A 103 -11.48 2.11 10.03
N ALA A 104 -10.77 3.22 10.27
CA ALA A 104 -9.77 3.26 11.33
C ALA A 104 -10.37 2.81 12.65
N TYR A 105 -9.85 1.71 13.19
CA TYR A 105 -10.33 1.17 14.45
C TYR A 105 -9.84 2.07 15.59
N THR A 106 -10.66 3.02 16.02
CA THR A 106 -10.55 3.65 17.33
C THR A 106 -11.15 2.66 18.34
N GLY A 107 -10.30 1.93 19.08
CA GLY A 107 -10.80 1.10 20.17
C GLY A 107 -11.73 1.91 21.07
N HIS A 108 -12.90 1.36 21.40
CA HIS A 108 -13.90 2.02 22.26
C HIS A 108 -13.27 2.67 23.50
N GLY A 109 -13.30 4.00 23.60
CA GLY A 109 -12.88 4.69 24.81
C GLY A 109 -12.84 6.21 24.68
N GLY A 110 -13.97 6.86 25.01
CA GLY A 110 -13.99 8.16 25.69
C GLY A 110 -13.54 9.41 24.91
N LEU A 111 -14.40 10.43 24.92
CA LEU A 111 -14.00 11.82 24.75
C LEU A 111 -12.80 12.13 25.66
N LYS A 112 -11.66 12.59 25.10
CA LYS A 112 -10.83 13.69 25.61
C LYS A 112 -9.56 13.92 24.77
N ASP A 113 -9.24 15.20 24.61
CA ASP A 113 -7.94 15.76 24.27
C ASP A 113 -6.81 15.00 24.97
N ASP A 114 -5.88 14.43 24.19
CA ASP A 114 -4.45 14.51 24.47
C ASP A 114 -3.67 14.01 23.26
N GLY A 115 -2.70 14.81 22.82
CA GLY A 115 -1.78 14.46 21.75
C GLY A 115 -0.94 13.24 22.14
N GLY A 116 -1.18 12.12 21.46
CA GLY A 116 -0.42 10.89 21.65
C GLY A 116 -0.64 9.95 20.47
N ASP A 117 0.43 9.74 19.71
CA ASP A 117 0.68 8.75 18.64
C ASP A 117 -0.54 7.86 18.30
N GLY A 118 -1.36 8.36 17.36
CA GLY A 118 -2.70 7.85 17.08
C GLY A 118 -2.69 6.38 16.68
N SER A 119 -3.36 5.56 17.48
CA SER A 119 -3.82 4.22 17.11
C SER A 119 -4.93 4.33 16.03
N GLU A 120 -4.60 4.88 14.87
CA GLU A 120 -5.46 4.91 13.68
C GLU A 120 -5.21 3.65 12.85
N LEU A 121 -5.78 2.52 13.28
CA LEU A 121 -5.67 1.23 12.60
C LEU A 121 -6.55 1.16 11.33
N GLY A 122 -6.54 2.17 10.47
CA GLY A 122 -7.40 2.21 9.26
C GLY A 122 -6.68 1.83 7.98
N THR A 123 -5.51 2.40 7.78
CA THR A 123 -4.77 2.29 6.53
C THR A 123 -3.27 2.24 6.81
N VAL A 124 -2.56 1.34 6.16
CA VAL A 124 -1.10 1.32 6.18
C VAL A 124 -0.61 1.97 4.89
N GLY A 125 -0.01 3.15 5.02
CA GLY A 125 0.72 3.84 3.94
C GLY A 125 2.23 3.83 4.19
N ASP A 126 2.96 4.64 3.43
CA ASP A 126 4.39 4.86 3.65
C ASP A 126 5.26 3.61 3.57
N GLY A 127 4.91 2.71 2.65
CA GLY A 127 5.78 1.58 2.34
C GLY A 127 7.13 2.06 1.82
N PHE A 128 8.19 1.32 2.11
CA PHE A 128 9.53 1.67 1.67
C PHE A 128 9.64 1.47 0.14
N PRO A 129 9.86 2.53 -0.65
CA PRO A 129 9.92 2.39 -2.10
C PRO A 129 11.10 1.51 -2.50
N CYS A 130 10.91 0.70 -3.55
CA CYS A 130 11.97 -0.16 -4.07
C CYS A 130 13.22 0.68 -4.37
N PRO A 131 14.37 0.40 -3.72
CA PRO A 131 15.57 1.18 -3.93
C PRO A 131 16.06 1.03 -5.38
N GLN A 132 16.82 2.02 -5.85
CA GLN A 132 17.40 2.00 -7.20
C GLN A 132 18.29 0.77 -7.44
N HIS A 133 18.99 0.34 -6.38
CA HIS A 133 19.79 -0.86 -6.33
C HIS A 133 19.28 -1.75 -5.20
N CYS A 134 18.91 -2.99 -5.53
CA CYS A 134 18.72 -4.00 -4.50
C CYS A 134 20.05 -4.22 -3.79
N GLY A 135 20.03 -4.29 -2.46
CA GLY A 135 21.22 -4.70 -1.70
C GLY A 135 21.70 -6.05 -2.24
N GLY A 136 22.99 -6.13 -2.58
CA GLY A 136 23.60 -7.40 -2.94
C GLY A 136 23.38 -8.40 -1.82
N SER A 137 22.93 -9.59 -2.16
CA SER A 137 22.91 -10.71 -1.22
C SER A 137 24.35 -10.99 -0.76
N ASN A 138 24.60 -10.89 0.55
CA ASN A 138 25.66 -11.66 1.19
C ASN A 138 25.16 -13.10 1.39
#